data_AF-A0A093J0K5-F1
#
_entry.id   AF-A0A093J0K5-F1
#
_cell.length_a   1.000
_cell.length_b   1.000
_cell.length_c   1.000
_cell.angle_alpha   90.00
_cell.angle_beta   90.00
_cell.angle_gamma   90.00
#
_symmetry.space_group_name_H-M   'P 1'
#
loop_
_entity.id
_entity.type
_entity.pdbx_description
1 polymer ?
#
loop_
_entity_poly.entity_id
_entity_poly.type
_entity_poly.pdbx_seq_one_letter_code
_entity_poly.pdbx_strand_id
1 'polypeptide(L)'
;GYRVSLQGNFFGSNHTYITFPEYNPCKHIKLDPPSNLQTNITASKCQIRWSVPWYLTEILQYELQYKEHSTSWETALNKTPTSSLPQIEIEATEFRSGITYVARVRCKVSENEDSYHSQWSEWSQTTLFQRAGIPQLSEKLFNTRTVQFLFIPLSFVTVLYVFWNCKLSSSEGQKASPALKFPHQLPSFSHSIICTMGILR
;
A
#
# COMPACT_ATOMS: atom_id res chain seq x y z
N GLY A 1 31.50 11.01 -38.51
CA GLY A 1 31.02 11.96 -37.49
C GLY A 1 30.56 13.25 -38.14
N TYR A 2 29.84 14.08 -37.39
CA TYR A 2 29.43 15.43 -37.75
C TYR A 2 30.28 16.43 -36.98
N ARG A 3 30.47 17.63 -37.54
CA ARG A 3 31.11 18.74 -36.83
C ARG A 3 30.04 19.72 -36.37
N VAL A 4 30.03 20.04 -35.08
CA VAL A 4 29.09 20.99 -34.47
C VAL A 4 29.84 22.26 -34.08
N SER A 5 29.37 23.40 -34.56
CA SER A 5 29.94 24.70 -34.25
C SER A 5 28.87 25.72 -33.87
N LEU A 6 29.16 26.55 -32.88
CA LEU A 6 28.36 27.71 -32.49
C LEU A 6 28.88 28.95 -33.24
N GLN A 7 27.99 29.60 -33.97
CA GLN A 7 28.27 30.91 -34.59
C GLN A 7 27.52 31.99 -33.82
N GLY A 8 28.22 33.05 -33.45
CA GLY A 8 27.61 34.19 -32.77
C GLY A 8 28.38 35.48 -33.06
N ASN A 9 27.65 36.59 -33.02
CA ASN A 9 28.26 37.91 -33.04
C ASN A 9 28.51 38.34 -31.59
N PHE A 10 29.79 38.40 -31.21
CA PHE A 10 30.21 38.84 -29.89
C PHE A 10 31.06 40.09 -30.07
N PHE A 11 30.72 41.17 -29.37
CA PHE A 11 31.42 42.45 -29.43
C PHE A 11 31.56 43.03 -30.85
N GLY A 12 30.55 42.86 -31.71
CA GLY A 12 30.54 43.36 -33.09
C GLY A 12 31.30 42.48 -34.08
N SER A 13 31.88 41.36 -33.62
CA SER A 13 32.67 40.45 -34.45
C SER A 13 32.02 39.06 -34.52
N ASN A 14 31.95 38.50 -35.73
CA ASN A 14 31.47 37.14 -35.93
C ASN A 14 32.53 36.15 -35.45
N HIS A 15 32.22 35.39 -34.42
CA HIS A 15 33.06 34.31 -33.93
C HIS A 15 32.39 32.96 -34.22
N THR A 16 33.21 31.99 -34.64
CA THR A 16 32.79 30.60 -34.79
C THR A 16 33.57 29.76 -33.80
N TYR A 17 32.87 29.17 -32.85
CA TYR A 17 33.45 28.24 -31.88
C TYR A 17 33.11 26.81 -32.28
N ILE A 18 34.11 25.95 -32.44
CA ILE A 18 33.89 24.53 -32.70
C ILE A 18 33.63 23.85 -31.35
N THR A 19 32.38 23.47 -31.10
CA THR A 19 31.97 22.83 -29.85
C THR A 19 32.32 21.35 -29.84
N PHE A 20 32.07 20.65 -30.96
CA PHE A 20 32.39 19.23 -31.09
C PHE A 20 33.01 18.97 -32.47
N PRO A 21 34.30 18.60 -32.55
CA PRO A 21 34.97 18.33 -33.81
C PRO A 21 34.47 17.04 -34.45
N GLU A 22 34.09 16.04 -33.65
CA GLU A 22 33.53 14.77 -34.10
C GLU A 22 32.37 14.33 -33.19
N TYR A 23 31.15 14.66 -33.60
CA TYR A 23 29.91 14.30 -32.93
C TYR A 23 29.20 13.18 -33.70
N ASN A 24 28.78 12.13 -33.01
CA ASN A 24 27.95 11.08 -33.60
C ASN A 24 26.53 11.13 -32.98
N PRO A 25 25.52 11.68 -33.70
CA PRO A 25 24.15 11.75 -33.20
C PRO A 25 23.58 10.40 -32.79
N CYS A 26 23.92 9.33 -33.52
CA CYS A 26 23.43 7.98 -33.23
C CYS A 26 23.88 7.48 -31.85
N LYS A 27 24.93 8.06 -31.26
CA LYS A 27 25.47 7.67 -29.95
C LYS A 27 25.01 8.57 -28.79
N HIS A 28 24.24 9.63 -29.07
CA HIS A 28 23.86 10.65 -28.10
C HIS A 28 22.35 10.92 -28.12
N ILE A 29 21.54 9.85 -28.23
CA ILE A 29 20.09 9.96 -28.33
C ILE A 29 19.49 10.13 -26.93
N LYS A 30 18.54 11.06 -26.78
CA LYS A 30 17.62 11.14 -25.64
C LYS A 30 16.20 11.20 -26.19
N LEU A 31 15.39 10.21 -25.83
CA LEU A 31 14.01 10.11 -26.32
C LEU A 31 13.06 10.94 -25.47
N ASP A 32 11.94 11.32 -26.08
CA ASP A 32 10.79 11.84 -25.34
C ASP A 32 10.20 10.74 -24.44
N PRO A 33 9.69 11.10 -23.25
CA PRO A 33 9.10 10.14 -22.34
C PRO A 33 7.81 9.53 -22.94
N PRO A 34 7.48 8.28 -22.58
CA PRO A 34 6.19 7.67 -22.93
C PRO A 34 5.00 8.52 -22.48
N SER A 35 3.92 8.49 -23.24
CA SER A 35 2.72 9.31 -23.00
C SER A 35 1.44 8.46 -22.89
N ASN A 36 0.32 9.08 -22.53
CA ASN A 36 -1.01 8.46 -22.49
C ASN A 36 -1.06 7.14 -21.69
N LEU A 37 -0.59 7.16 -20.44
CA LEU A 37 -0.59 5.97 -19.59
C LEU A 37 -2.03 5.59 -19.24
N GLN A 38 -2.44 4.39 -19.66
CA GLN A 38 -3.75 3.81 -19.38
C GLN A 38 -3.60 2.57 -18.52
N THR A 39 -4.45 2.45 -17.51
CA THR A 39 -4.46 1.32 -16.58
C THR A 39 -5.73 0.51 -16.78
N ASN A 40 -5.59 -0.80 -16.98
CA ASN A 40 -6.69 -1.74 -17.00
C ASN A 40 -6.48 -2.76 -15.87
N ILE A 41 -7.41 -2.79 -14.91
CA ILE A 41 -7.28 -3.56 -13.68
C ILE A 41 -8.30 -4.69 -13.68
N THR A 42 -7.80 -5.90 -13.53
CA THR A 42 -8.59 -7.12 -13.36
C THR A 42 -8.33 -7.70 -11.97
N ALA A 43 -9.16 -8.65 -11.54
CA ALA A 43 -8.96 -9.36 -10.27
C ALA A 43 -7.55 -9.95 -10.13
N SER A 44 -7.00 -10.52 -11.20
CA SER A 44 -5.70 -11.21 -11.21
C SER A 44 -4.50 -10.34 -11.57
N LYS A 45 -4.68 -9.20 -12.25
CA LYS A 45 -3.55 -8.40 -12.76
C LYS A 45 -3.90 -6.94 -12.99
N CYS A 46 -2.89 -6.09 -13.02
CA CYS A 46 -2.98 -4.71 -13.49
C CYS A 46 -2.15 -4.58 -14.77
N GLN A 47 -2.80 -4.24 -15.88
CA GLN A 47 -2.15 -3.95 -17.14
C GLN A 47 -1.97 -2.44 -17.31
N ILE A 48 -0.76 -2.00 -17.59
CA ILE A 48 -0.45 -0.59 -17.88
C ILE A 48 0.00 -0.52 -19.35
N ARG A 49 -0.61 0.38 -20.11
CA ARG A 49 -0.29 0.63 -21.52
C ARG A 49 0.10 2.10 -21.71
N TRP A 50 0.97 2.38 -22.67
CA TRP A 50 1.40 3.73 -23.01
C TRP A 50 1.54 3.91 -24.52
N SER A 51 1.79 5.14 -24.94
CA SER A 51 1.98 5.53 -26.33
C SER A 51 3.41 5.99 -26.59
N VAL A 52 3.96 5.54 -27.72
CA VAL A 52 5.22 5.99 -28.32
C VAL A 52 5.04 6.11 -29.83
N PRO A 53 5.91 6.83 -30.55
CA PRO A 53 5.90 6.82 -32.00
C PRO A 53 6.02 5.40 -32.56
N TRP A 54 5.12 5.03 -33.49
CA TRP A 54 4.96 3.66 -33.96
C TRP A 54 6.26 3.04 -34.51
N TYR A 55 7.07 3.84 -35.22
CA TYR A 55 8.33 3.43 -35.84
C TYR A 55 9.45 3.14 -34.82
N LEU A 56 9.26 3.45 -33.53
CA LEU A 56 10.21 3.16 -32.47
C LEU A 56 9.87 1.88 -31.72
N THR A 57 8.64 1.37 -31.81
CA THR A 57 8.11 0.32 -30.92
C THR A 57 9.02 -0.90 -30.80
N GLU A 58 9.65 -1.32 -31.90
CA GLU A 58 10.46 -2.55 -31.93
C GLU A 58 11.88 -2.38 -31.37
N ILE A 59 12.41 -1.16 -31.37
CA ILE A 59 13.78 -0.85 -30.96
C ILE A 59 13.88 -0.31 -29.53
N LEU A 60 12.74 -0.10 -28.86
CA LEU A 60 12.70 0.46 -27.51
C LEU A 60 12.69 -0.62 -26.43
N GLN A 61 13.42 -0.31 -25.37
CA GLN A 61 13.33 -0.94 -24.06
C GLN A 61 12.66 0.03 -23.09
N TYR A 62 11.87 -0.51 -22.16
CA TYR A 62 11.15 0.28 -21.17
C TYR A 62 11.53 -0.12 -19.75
N GLU A 63 11.31 0.81 -18.84
CA GLU A 63 11.34 0.57 -17.41
C GLU A 63 10.08 1.18 -16.78
N LEU A 64 9.31 0.32 -16.11
CA LEU A 64 8.22 0.73 -15.25
C LEU A 64 8.76 0.90 -13.83
N GLN A 65 8.35 1.98 -13.17
CA GLN A 65 8.53 2.13 -11.74
C GLN A 65 7.17 2.42 -11.09
N TYR A 66 6.86 1.71 -10.00
CA TYR A 66 5.63 1.92 -9.25
C TYR A 66 5.84 1.84 -7.74
N LYS A 67 5.00 2.54 -7.00
CA LYS A 67 5.05 2.61 -5.54
C LYS A 67 3.66 2.83 -4.96
N GLU A 68 3.51 2.64 -3.65
CA GLU A 68 2.32 3.11 -2.95
C GLU A 68 2.20 4.64 -3.06
N HIS A 69 0.97 5.15 -3.11
CA HIS A 69 0.75 6.58 -3.33
C HIS A 69 1.42 7.46 -2.27
N SER A 70 1.39 7.03 -1.01
CA SER A 70 1.92 7.75 0.16
C SER A 70 3.43 7.62 0.39
N THR A 71 4.15 6.76 -0.36
CA THR A 71 5.58 6.50 -0.12
C THR A 71 6.50 7.31 -1.03
N SER A 72 7.80 7.34 -0.73
CA SER A 72 8.83 7.99 -1.56
C SER A 72 9.14 7.16 -2.82
N TRP A 73 9.65 7.83 -3.87
CA TRP A 73 10.16 7.14 -5.07
C TRP A 73 11.44 6.33 -4.81
N GLU A 74 12.13 6.56 -3.71
CA GLU A 74 13.31 5.78 -3.30
C GLU A 74 12.98 4.33 -2.96
N THR A 75 11.74 4.07 -2.51
CA THR A 75 11.26 2.71 -2.16
C THR A 75 10.42 2.10 -3.28
N ALA A 76 10.48 2.66 -4.49
CA ALA A 76 9.67 2.20 -5.60
C ALA A 76 10.18 0.88 -6.17
N LEU A 77 9.25 0.08 -6.69
CA LEU A 77 9.52 -1.19 -7.35
C LEU A 77 9.75 -0.94 -8.83
N ASN A 78 10.84 -1.47 -9.37
CA ASN A 78 11.17 -1.40 -10.78
C ASN A 78 10.77 -2.70 -11.48
N LYS A 79 10.22 -2.60 -12.68
CA LYS A 79 9.85 -3.74 -13.51
C LYS A 79 10.17 -3.43 -14.96
N THR A 80 10.90 -4.34 -15.60
CA THR A 80 11.18 -4.25 -17.04
C THR A 80 10.21 -5.16 -17.80
N PRO A 81 9.53 -4.65 -18.84
CA PRO A 81 8.74 -5.53 -19.71
C PRO A 81 9.65 -6.53 -20.43
N THR A 82 9.18 -7.76 -20.57
CA THR A 82 9.89 -8.80 -21.35
C THR A 82 9.77 -8.57 -22.86
N SER A 83 8.73 -7.84 -23.30
CA SER A 83 8.47 -7.53 -24.70
C SER A 83 8.75 -6.06 -25.03
N SER A 84 9.10 -5.76 -26.28
CA SER A 84 9.18 -4.39 -26.83
C SER A 84 7.80 -3.72 -27.02
N LEU A 85 6.71 -4.41 -26.71
CA LEU A 85 5.38 -3.82 -26.75
C LEU A 85 5.23 -2.72 -25.69
N PRO A 86 4.47 -1.63 -25.98
CA PRO A 86 4.29 -0.51 -25.07
C PRO A 86 3.25 -0.82 -23.99
N GLN A 87 3.43 -1.95 -23.31
CA GLN A 87 2.56 -2.45 -22.26
C GLN A 87 3.32 -3.32 -21.26
N ILE A 88 2.80 -3.40 -20.04
CA ILE A 88 3.31 -4.28 -19.00
C ILE A 88 2.18 -4.78 -18.12
N GLU A 89 2.33 -5.99 -17.60
CA GLU A 89 1.41 -6.59 -16.65
C GLU A 89 2.09 -6.71 -15.28
N ILE A 90 1.39 -6.26 -14.24
CA ILE A 90 1.76 -6.42 -12.83
C ILE A 90 0.83 -7.48 -12.26
N GLU A 91 1.39 -8.57 -11.75
CA GLU A 91 0.65 -9.69 -11.21
C GLU A 91 0.01 -9.37 -9.87
N ALA A 92 -1.07 -10.08 -9.53
CA ALA A 92 -1.74 -9.86 -8.25
C ALA A 92 -0.90 -10.06 -7.01
N THR A 93 0.13 -10.89 -7.11
CA THR A 93 1.07 -11.17 -6.02
C THR A 93 2.05 -10.03 -5.80
N GLU A 94 2.25 -9.13 -6.77
CA GLU A 94 3.21 -8.03 -6.70
C GLU A 94 2.66 -6.78 -6.00
N PHE A 95 1.34 -6.65 -5.85
CA PHE A 95 0.71 -5.48 -5.24
C PHE A 95 -0.54 -5.83 -4.44
N ARG A 96 -0.80 -5.03 -3.40
CA ARG A 96 -1.84 -5.32 -2.42
C ARG A 96 -3.22 -4.82 -2.85
N SER A 97 -4.24 -5.58 -2.48
CA SER A 97 -5.63 -5.17 -2.64
C SER A 97 -5.98 -4.03 -1.68
N GLY A 98 -6.81 -3.08 -2.13
CA GLY A 98 -7.24 -1.93 -1.33
C GLY A 98 -6.21 -0.82 -1.18
N ILE A 99 -5.00 -0.95 -1.74
CA ILE A 99 -3.95 0.08 -1.71
C ILE A 99 -3.87 0.77 -3.07
N THR A 100 -3.81 2.11 -3.05
CA THR A 100 -3.59 2.93 -4.24
C THR A 100 -2.10 3.03 -4.54
N TYR A 101 -1.74 2.69 -5.77
CA TYR A 101 -0.39 2.77 -6.30
C TYR A 101 -0.28 3.86 -7.36
N VAL A 102 0.94 4.36 -7.55
CA VAL A 102 1.33 5.31 -8.59
C VAL A 102 2.39 4.64 -9.45
N ALA A 103 2.25 4.71 -10.77
CA ALA A 103 3.19 4.19 -11.74
C ALA A 103 3.70 5.29 -12.69
N ARG A 104 4.95 5.15 -13.15
CA ARG A 104 5.56 5.95 -14.21
C ARG A 104 6.47 5.07 -15.07
N VAL A 105 6.63 5.43 -16.34
CA VAL A 105 7.40 4.66 -17.33
C VAL A 105 8.45 5.56 -17.97
N ARG A 106 9.60 5.01 -18.32
CA ARG A 106 10.59 5.65 -19.19
C ARG A 106 11.07 4.68 -20.25
N CYS A 107 11.66 5.18 -21.32
CA CYS A 107 12.17 4.37 -22.42
C CYS A 107 13.62 4.72 -22.75
N LYS A 108 14.30 3.78 -23.39
CA LYS A 108 15.57 3.96 -24.08
C LYS A 108 15.61 3.06 -25.32
N VAL A 109 16.54 3.30 -26.22
CA VAL A 109 16.88 2.33 -27.27
C VAL A 109 17.40 1.05 -26.59
N SER A 110 16.93 -0.09 -27.08
CA SER A 110 17.33 -1.42 -26.64
C SER A 110 18.84 -1.59 -26.73
N GLU A 111 19.43 -2.25 -25.73
CA GLU A 111 20.87 -2.56 -25.74
C GLU A 111 21.26 -3.54 -26.87
N ASN A 112 20.27 -4.22 -27.47
CA ASN A 112 20.50 -5.11 -28.61
C ASN A 112 20.80 -4.34 -29.93
N GLU A 113 20.55 -3.03 -29.97
CA GLU A 113 20.77 -2.19 -31.15
C GLU A 113 22.17 -1.55 -31.11
N ASP A 114 23.17 -2.21 -31.69
CA ASP A 114 24.56 -1.74 -31.68
C ASP A 114 24.76 -0.40 -32.43
N SER A 115 23.88 -0.11 -33.39
CA SER A 115 23.96 1.10 -34.22
C SER A 115 23.63 2.37 -33.43
N TYR A 116 22.82 2.26 -32.40
CA TYR A 116 22.26 3.39 -31.67
C TYR A 116 22.59 3.29 -30.18
N HIS A 117 22.93 4.42 -29.58
CA HIS A 117 23.11 4.50 -28.14
C HIS A 117 22.31 5.68 -27.60
N SER A 118 21.53 5.40 -26.56
CA SER A 118 20.66 6.38 -25.94
C SER A 118 20.76 6.32 -24.43
N GLN A 119 20.66 7.48 -23.80
CA GLN A 119 20.33 7.56 -22.39
C GLN A 119 18.84 7.27 -22.16
N TRP A 120 18.47 6.97 -20.92
CA TRP A 120 17.07 6.90 -20.52
C TRP A 120 16.36 8.25 -20.76
N SER A 121 15.12 8.19 -21.22
CA SER A 121 14.23 9.34 -21.24
C SER A 121 13.99 9.84 -19.82
N GLU A 122 13.40 11.04 -19.72
CA GLU A 122 12.73 11.43 -18.48
C GLU A 122 11.62 10.44 -18.13
N TRP A 123 11.17 10.47 -16.89
CA TRP A 123 9.98 9.73 -16.50
C TRP A 123 8.72 10.32 -17.11
N SER A 124 7.77 9.46 -17.49
CA SER A 124 6.45 9.86 -17.94
C SER A 124 5.64 10.57 -16.85
N GLN A 125 4.50 11.12 -17.25
CA GLN A 125 3.40 11.43 -16.33
C GLN A 125 3.02 10.19 -15.52
N THR A 126 2.57 10.39 -14.30
CA THR A 126 2.17 9.30 -13.41
C THR A 126 0.75 8.86 -13.66
N THR A 127 0.46 7.57 -13.46
CA THR A 127 -0.90 7.03 -13.47
C THR A 127 -1.21 6.30 -12.17
N LEU A 128 -2.48 6.33 -11.76
CA LEU A 128 -2.96 5.69 -10.53
C LEU A 128 -3.59 4.35 -10.86
N PHE A 129 -3.36 3.36 -10.00
CA PHE A 129 -4.07 2.09 -10.07
C PHE A 129 -4.31 1.52 -8.67
N GLN A 130 -5.43 0.83 -8.50
CA GLN A 130 -5.82 0.19 -7.26
C GLN A 130 -6.63 -1.05 -7.57
N ARG A 131 -6.24 -2.21 -7.01
CA ARG A 131 -7.12 -3.37 -7.01
C ARG A 131 -8.23 -3.12 -6.00
N ALA A 132 -9.48 -3.30 -6.45
CA ALA A 132 -10.63 -3.26 -5.57
C ALA A 132 -10.40 -4.20 -4.37
N GLY A 133 -10.48 -3.65 -3.18
CA GLY A 133 -10.56 -4.42 -1.95
C GLY A 133 -11.69 -5.44 -2.05
N ILE A 134 -11.58 -6.57 -1.35
CA ILE A 134 -12.79 -7.19 -0.81
C ILE A 134 -13.52 -6.04 -0.10
N PRO A 135 -14.83 -5.81 -0.33
CA PRO A 135 -15.55 -4.83 0.47
C PRO A 135 -15.29 -5.23 1.91
N GLN A 136 -14.45 -4.46 2.61
CA GLN A 136 -14.47 -4.51 4.05
C GLN A 136 -15.88 -4.06 4.34
N LEU A 137 -16.77 -5.03 4.60
CA LEU A 137 -18.04 -4.80 5.27
C LEU A 137 -17.62 -3.93 6.44
N SER A 138 -17.86 -2.64 6.28
CA SER A 138 -17.32 -1.58 7.08
C SER A 138 -17.21 -2.08 8.51
N GLU A 139 -16.00 -2.25 9.05
CA GLU A 139 -15.86 -2.55 10.49
C GLU A 139 -16.54 -1.47 11.35
N LYS A 140 -16.91 -0.34 10.72
CA LYS A 140 -17.82 0.69 11.21
C LYS A 140 -19.27 0.24 11.42
N LEU A 141 -19.69 -0.96 10.96
CA LEU A 141 -21.04 -1.51 11.20
C LEU A 141 -21.18 -2.12 12.60
N PHE A 142 -20.09 -2.55 13.24
CA PHE A 142 -20.07 -2.76 14.69
C PHE A 142 -19.70 -1.45 15.39
N ASN A 143 -20.48 -0.41 15.09
CA ASN A 143 -20.46 0.83 15.84
C ASN A 143 -20.60 0.47 17.32
N THR A 144 -19.59 0.77 18.14
CA THR A 144 -19.57 0.51 19.59
C THR A 144 -20.85 0.99 20.27
N ARG A 145 -21.52 2.01 19.70
CA ARG A 145 -22.86 2.46 20.07
C ARG A 145 -23.95 1.41 19.90
N THR A 146 -24.01 0.70 18.77
CA THR A 146 -25.04 -0.33 18.49
C THR A 146 -24.92 -1.49 19.47
N VAL A 147 -23.69 -1.89 19.81
CA VAL A 147 -23.43 -2.92 20.82
C VAL A 147 -23.85 -2.43 22.21
N GLN A 148 -23.56 -1.16 22.53
CA GLN A 148 -23.97 -0.52 23.79
C GLN A 148 -25.50 -0.45 23.97
N PHE A 149 -26.27 -0.21 22.90
CA PHE A 149 -27.73 -0.21 22.94
C PHE A 149 -28.37 -1.58 23.17
N LEU A 150 -27.67 -2.68 22.92
CA LEU A 150 -28.16 -4.05 23.17
C LEU A 150 -27.85 -4.52 24.61
N PHE A 151 -26.71 -4.12 25.19
CA PHE A 151 -26.31 -4.54 26.53
C PHE A 151 -27.03 -3.79 27.67
N ILE A 152 -27.43 -2.53 27.46
CA ILE A 152 -28.15 -1.73 28.47
C ILE A 152 -29.55 -2.31 28.79
N PRO A 153 -30.44 -2.59 27.82
CA PRO A 153 -31.75 -3.13 28.14
C PRO A 153 -31.68 -4.56 28.71
N LEU A 154 -30.75 -5.40 28.23
CA LEU A 154 -30.57 -6.75 28.79
C LEU A 154 -30.12 -6.70 30.26
N SER A 155 -29.20 -5.79 30.61
CA SER A 155 -28.75 -5.65 32.01
C SER A 155 -29.81 -5.05 32.92
N PHE A 156 -30.64 -4.12 32.41
CA PHE A 156 -31.75 -3.57 33.19
C PHE A 156 -32.83 -4.61 33.48
N VAL A 157 -33.18 -5.44 32.49
CA VAL A 157 -34.16 -6.53 32.65
C VAL A 157 -33.66 -7.58 33.65
N THR A 158 -32.38 -7.96 33.62
CA THR A 158 -31.83 -8.92 34.59
C THR A 158 -31.81 -8.37 36.00
N VAL A 159 -31.46 -7.08 36.19
CA VAL A 159 -31.52 -6.43 37.51
C VAL A 159 -32.95 -6.36 38.04
N LEU A 160 -33.93 -5.99 37.20
CA LEU A 160 -35.34 -5.99 37.61
C LEU A 160 -35.84 -7.40 37.95
N TYR A 161 -35.44 -8.41 37.18
CA TYR A 161 -35.78 -9.80 37.45
C TYR A 161 -35.20 -10.28 38.79
N VAL A 162 -33.91 -10.02 39.04
CA VAL A 162 -33.27 -10.36 40.32
C VAL A 162 -33.92 -9.58 41.47
N PHE A 163 -34.19 -8.28 41.31
CA PHE A 163 -34.87 -7.48 42.33
C PHE A 163 -36.26 -8.01 42.65
N TRP A 164 -37.05 -8.40 41.64
CA TRP A 164 -38.37 -8.99 41.84
C TRP A 164 -38.31 -10.34 42.57
N ASN A 165 -37.37 -11.21 42.19
CA ASN A 165 -37.15 -12.49 42.86
C ASN A 165 -36.61 -12.32 44.29
N CYS A 166 -35.70 -11.37 44.52
CA CYS A 166 -35.21 -11.05 45.87
C CYS A 166 -36.31 -10.44 46.75
N LYS A 167 -37.20 -9.61 46.19
CA LYS A 167 -38.32 -9.02 46.93
C LYS A 167 -39.37 -10.07 47.29
N LEU A 168 -39.61 -11.05 46.42
CA LEU A 168 -40.46 -12.20 46.71
C LEU A 168 -39.85 -13.10 47.80
N SER A 169 -38.52 -13.30 47.80
CA SER A 169 -37.83 -14.05 48.86
C SER A 169 -37.77 -13.31 50.21
N SER A 170 -37.92 -11.98 50.24
CA SER A 170 -37.86 -11.18 51.46
C SER A 170 -39.21 -11.03 52.17
N SER A 171 -40.33 -11.44 51.56
CA SER A 171 -41.66 -11.28 52.16
C SER A 171 -42.15 -12.50 52.93
N GLU A 172 -41.31 -13.52 53.12
CA GLU A 172 -41.66 -14.70 53.92
C GLU A 172 -40.58 -14.96 54.99
N GLY A 173 -40.94 -14.66 56.24
CA GLY A 173 -40.27 -15.23 57.41
C GLY A 173 -39.52 -14.26 58.33
N GLN A 174 -40.24 -13.39 59.05
CA GLN A 174 -39.81 -12.99 60.39
C GLN A 174 -40.85 -13.45 61.43
N LYS A 175 -40.54 -14.55 62.12
CA LYS A 175 -41.01 -14.84 63.48
C LYS A 175 -39.85 -15.46 64.27
N ALA A 176 -39.73 -15.02 65.52
CA ALA A 176 -38.52 -15.03 66.33
C ALA A 176 -38.27 -16.29 67.19
N SER A 177 -36.97 -16.59 67.41
CA SER A 177 -36.26 -17.16 68.61
C SER A 177 -36.71 -18.51 69.24
N PRO A 178 -35.88 -19.23 70.05
CA PRO A 178 -34.57 -18.88 70.63
C PRO A 178 -33.44 -19.95 70.49
N ALA A 179 -32.29 -19.64 71.07
CA ALA A 179 -31.02 -20.37 71.07
C ALA A 179 -31.04 -21.79 71.67
N LEU A 180 -30.15 -22.67 71.16
CA LEU A 180 -29.61 -23.80 71.92
C LEU A 180 -28.24 -24.29 71.36
N LYS A 181 -27.30 -24.35 72.32
CA LYS A 181 -25.88 -24.75 72.43
C LYS A 181 -25.23 -25.76 71.45
N PHE A 182 -23.94 -25.47 71.17
CA PHE A 182 -22.70 -26.26 70.86
C PHE A 182 -22.69 -27.78 71.14
N PRO A 183 -21.71 -28.64 70.65
CA PRO A 183 -20.30 -28.35 70.26
C PRO A 183 -19.63 -29.20 69.13
N HIS A 184 -18.33 -28.89 68.90
CA HIS A 184 -17.20 -29.70 68.38
C HIS A 184 -17.10 -30.06 66.89
N GLN A 185 -16.05 -29.55 66.21
CA GLN A 185 -14.83 -30.27 65.81
C GLN A 185 -14.02 -29.42 64.81
N LEU A 186 -12.76 -29.13 65.15
CA LEU A 186 -11.66 -28.78 64.24
C LEU A 186 -11.25 -30.06 63.47
N PRO A 187 -10.59 -30.03 62.28
CA PRO A 187 -9.32 -29.32 62.09
C PRO A 187 -9.03 -28.73 60.69
N SER A 188 -8.10 -27.76 60.71
CA SER A 188 -6.94 -27.61 59.81
C SER A 188 -7.06 -28.12 58.35
N PHE A 189 -6.77 -27.25 57.37
CA PHE A 189 -5.54 -27.41 56.57
C PHE A 189 -5.14 -26.10 55.87
N SER A 190 -3.85 -25.82 56.02
CA SER A 190 -3.01 -24.84 55.35
C SER A 190 -3.05 -24.99 53.82
N HIS A 191 -2.90 -23.91 53.05
CA HIS A 191 -1.70 -23.66 52.24
C HIS A 191 -1.83 -22.36 51.43
N SER A 192 -0.87 -21.47 51.68
CA SER A 192 -0.52 -20.28 50.90
C SER A 192 0.11 -20.69 49.56
N ILE A 193 -0.23 -20.00 48.48
CA ILE A 193 0.54 -20.01 47.22
C ILE A 193 0.82 -18.57 46.80
N ILE A 194 2.12 -18.25 46.82
CA ILE A 194 2.75 -17.05 46.30
C ILE A 194 3.22 -17.39 44.87
N CYS A 195 2.87 -16.55 43.89
CA CYS A 195 3.43 -16.63 42.54
C CYS A 195 4.38 -15.47 42.30
N THR A 196 5.66 -15.77 42.09
CA THR A 196 6.72 -14.85 41.68
C THR A 196 6.88 -14.84 40.15
N MET A 197 7.00 -13.65 39.58
CA MET A 197 7.37 -13.41 38.18
C MET A 197 8.88 -13.54 38.00
N GLY A 198 9.30 -14.17 36.91
CA GLY A 198 10.67 -14.13 36.39
C GLY A 198 10.65 -13.90 34.88
N ILE A 199 11.39 -12.89 34.43
CA ILE A 199 11.64 -12.55 33.02
C ILE A 199 12.98 -13.20 32.63
N LEU A 200 12.99 -13.97 31.55
CA LEU A 200 14.22 -14.44 30.92
C LEU A 200 14.67 -13.42 29.86
N ARG A 201 15.89 -12.91 30.05
CA ARG A 201 16.73 -12.31 29.02
C ARG A 201 17.78 -13.33 28.61
#